data_AF-A0A3B8REM8-F1
#
_entry.id   AF-A0A3B8REM8-F1
#
_cell.length_a   1.000
_cell.length_b   1.000
_cell.length_c   1.000
_cell.angle_alpha   90.00
_cell.angle_beta   90.00
_cell.angle_gamma   90.00
#
_symmetry.space_group_name_H-M   'P 1'
#
loop_
_entity.id
_entity.type
_entity.pdbx_description
1 polymer ?
#
loop_
_entity_poly.entity_id
_entity_poly.type
_entity_poly.pdbx_seq_one_letter_code
_entity_poly.pdbx_strand_id
1 'polypeptide(L)'
;MKHAKIDYSEVLGVRTIDKRLDILRAIHDAGSISEAARLCGVSYKAAWQAIETLSNLAGLALVEKLVGGSGGGGARLNEAGLRVLEVSDLLNRAREQTLARIENTGKVEGLNLPGIASVGFRTSMRNQLPCSVEKIERHSASAQIELAMERQSLQAQITHESLELLHLKPGQKVIAMFKATAVSIVPSMVAMKGVNHLQGRVLRRGKGVSGFEISLEVGTDLTLVGFAGPQTILKGRQSAVAAVEANAVVIAVAS
;
A
#
# COMPACT_ATOMS: atom_id res chain seq x y z
N MET A 1 18.30 -29.21 1.09
CA MET A 1 17.40 -28.09 0.71
C MET A 1 18.23 -26.81 0.79
N LYS A 2 18.38 -26.05 -0.30
CA LYS A 2 19.15 -24.79 -0.29
C LYS A 2 18.32 -23.74 0.44
N HIS A 3 18.75 -23.30 1.61
CA HIS A 3 18.14 -22.16 2.30
C HIS A 3 18.32 -20.91 1.43
N ALA A 4 17.23 -20.27 1.02
CA ALA A 4 17.28 -18.98 0.35
C ALA A 4 17.87 -17.96 1.33
N LYS A 5 18.95 -17.30 0.92
CA LYS A 5 19.62 -16.26 1.71
C LYS A 5 18.69 -15.04 1.77
N ILE A 6 18.32 -14.60 2.98
CA ILE A 6 17.43 -13.45 3.19
C ILE A 6 18.25 -12.18 2.94
N ASP A 7 17.80 -11.33 2.02
CA ASP A 7 18.35 -9.99 1.85
C ASP A 7 17.60 -9.02 2.77
N TYR A 8 18.21 -8.72 3.91
CA TYR A 8 17.65 -7.79 4.88
C TYR A 8 17.56 -6.36 4.34
N SER A 9 18.38 -5.97 3.36
CA SER A 9 18.27 -4.67 2.70
C SER A 9 17.03 -4.58 1.82
N GLU A 10 16.59 -5.69 1.22
CA GLU A 10 15.36 -5.74 0.42
C GLU A 10 14.09 -5.81 1.29
N VAL A 11 14.22 -6.34 2.53
CA VAL A 11 13.10 -6.53 3.48
C VAL A 11 12.94 -5.39 4.49
N LEU A 12 14.05 -4.80 4.95
CA LEU A 12 14.11 -3.72 5.96
C LEU A 12 14.63 -2.40 5.39
N GLY A 13 15.34 -2.46 4.27
CA GLY A 13 16.14 -1.38 3.71
C GLY A 13 15.61 -0.83 2.41
N VAL A 14 14.31 -0.98 2.13
CA VAL A 14 13.72 -0.21 1.04
C VAL A 14 13.94 1.25 1.37
N ARG A 15 14.83 1.88 0.61
CA ARG A 15 14.97 3.33 0.56
C ARG A 15 13.66 3.84 -0.02
N THR A 16 12.64 3.98 0.82
CA THR A 16 11.35 4.45 0.37
C THR A 16 11.47 5.93 0.20
N ILE A 17 11.79 6.29 -1.03
CA ILE A 17 11.60 7.61 -1.56
C ILE A 17 10.09 7.85 -1.52
N ASP A 18 9.60 8.41 -0.41
CA ASP A 18 8.24 8.92 -0.37
C ASP A 18 8.17 10.02 -1.42
N LYS A 19 7.54 9.69 -2.55
CA LYS A 19 7.46 10.56 -3.72
C LYS A 19 6.89 11.93 -3.35
N ARG A 20 6.07 12.00 -2.29
CA ARG A 20 5.51 13.25 -1.79
C ARG A 20 6.58 14.16 -1.18
N LEU A 21 7.57 13.60 -0.50
CA LEU A 21 8.70 14.36 0.04
C LEU A 21 9.64 14.85 -1.07
N ASP A 22 9.84 14.06 -2.12
CA ASP A 22 10.57 14.53 -3.32
C ASP A 22 9.88 15.73 -3.97
N ILE A 23 8.55 15.71 -4.03
CA ILE A 23 7.76 16.83 -4.56
C ILE A 23 7.97 18.07 -3.69
N LEU A 24 7.98 17.96 -2.36
CA LEU A 24 8.30 19.10 -1.49
C LEU A 24 9.73 19.63 -1.73
N ARG A 25 10.73 18.73 -1.85
CA ARG A 25 12.12 19.13 -2.17
C ARG A 25 12.19 19.86 -3.52
N ALA A 26 11.55 19.31 -4.54
CA ALA A 26 11.53 19.92 -5.87
C ALA A 26 10.80 21.28 -5.89
N ILE A 27 9.77 21.49 -5.05
CA ILE A 27 9.14 22.81 -4.88
C ILE A 27 10.12 23.79 -4.23
N HIS A 28 10.88 23.35 -3.22
CA HIS A 28 11.91 24.19 -2.60
C HIS A 28 12.95 24.66 -3.62
N ASP A 29 13.42 23.76 -4.48
CA ASP A 29 14.46 24.05 -5.46
C ASP A 29 13.95 24.86 -6.66
N ALA A 30 12.76 24.52 -7.18
CA ALA A 30 12.22 25.09 -8.42
C ALA A 30 11.29 26.29 -8.23
N GLY A 31 10.74 26.50 -7.02
CA GLY A 31 9.81 27.59 -6.73
C GLY A 31 8.44 27.47 -7.42
N SER A 32 8.11 26.29 -7.97
CA SER A 32 6.86 26.04 -8.71
C SER A 32 6.39 24.60 -8.57
N ILE A 33 5.08 24.42 -8.36
CA ILE A 33 4.45 23.08 -8.27
C ILE A 33 4.43 22.40 -9.63
N SER A 34 4.21 23.14 -10.72
CA SER A 34 4.19 22.56 -12.07
C SER A 34 5.57 22.04 -12.47
N GLU A 35 6.62 22.79 -12.14
CA GLU A 35 8.00 22.38 -12.41
C GLU A 35 8.43 21.23 -11.50
N ALA A 36 8.07 21.27 -10.22
CA ALA A 36 8.31 20.15 -9.30
C ALA A 36 7.64 18.86 -9.77
N ALA A 37 6.39 18.92 -10.25
CA ALA A 37 5.69 17.77 -10.82
C ALA A 37 6.47 17.17 -12.01
N ARG A 38 6.95 18.02 -12.92
CA ARG A 38 7.76 17.62 -14.08
C ARG A 38 9.07 16.96 -13.66
N LEU A 39 9.80 17.55 -12.72
CA LEU A 39 11.07 17.02 -12.19
C LEU A 39 10.87 15.67 -11.49
N CYS A 40 9.76 15.52 -10.76
CA CYS A 40 9.41 14.28 -10.09
C CYS A 40 8.78 13.24 -11.03
N GLY A 41 8.45 13.57 -12.28
CA GLY A 41 7.82 12.64 -13.22
C GLY A 41 6.40 12.24 -12.81
N VAL A 42 5.66 13.15 -12.19
CA VAL A 42 4.26 12.96 -11.78
C VAL A 42 3.37 14.00 -12.45
N SER A 43 2.07 13.74 -12.50
CA SER A 43 1.11 14.75 -12.95
C SER A 43 1.05 15.93 -11.97
N TYR A 44 0.69 17.12 -12.47
CA TYR A 44 0.45 18.30 -11.63
C TYR A 44 -0.58 18.01 -10.53
N LYS A 45 -1.60 17.21 -10.84
CA LYS A 45 -2.63 16.80 -9.89
C LYS A 45 -2.07 15.90 -8.78
N ALA A 46 -1.21 14.93 -9.12
CA ALA A 46 -0.53 14.10 -8.13
C ALA A 46 0.41 14.94 -7.24
N ALA A 47 1.10 15.95 -7.80
CA ALA A 47 1.90 16.88 -7.01
C ALA A 47 1.06 17.68 -6.00
N TRP A 48 -0.10 18.18 -6.41
CA TRP A 48 -1.04 18.82 -5.47
C TRP A 48 -1.53 17.87 -4.38
N GLN A 49 -1.94 16.66 -4.74
CA GLN A 49 -2.39 15.68 -3.74
C GLN A 49 -1.28 15.28 -2.76
N ALA A 50 -0.03 15.24 -3.20
CA ALA A 50 1.12 15.04 -2.33
C ALA A 50 1.24 16.16 -1.27
N ILE A 51 1.15 17.42 -1.70
CA ILE A 51 1.20 18.60 -0.81
C ILE A 51 0.05 18.57 0.19
N GLU A 52 -1.19 18.31 -0.29
CA GLU A 52 -2.38 18.22 0.57
C GLU A 52 -2.24 17.10 1.59
N THR A 53 -1.79 15.92 1.16
CA THR A 53 -1.61 14.76 2.05
C THR A 53 -0.59 15.06 3.13
N LEU A 54 0.58 15.61 2.79
CA LEU A 54 1.60 15.94 3.76
C LEU A 54 1.17 17.09 4.69
N SER A 55 0.45 18.08 4.18
CA SER A 55 -0.10 19.18 4.99
C SER A 55 -1.14 18.66 5.99
N ASN A 56 -2.02 17.75 5.57
CA ASN A 56 -2.99 17.11 6.46
C ASN A 56 -2.30 16.28 7.56
N LEU A 57 -1.25 15.54 7.21
CA LEU A 57 -0.47 14.77 8.18
C LEU A 57 0.30 15.68 9.16
N ALA A 58 0.77 16.83 8.69
CA ALA A 58 1.45 17.83 9.53
C ALA A 58 0.47 18.67 10.38
N GLY A 59 -0.82 18.67 10.06
CA GLY A 59 -1.84 19.50 10.72
C GLY A 59 -1.79 20.99 10.33
N LEU A 60 -0.99 21.36 9.33
CA LEU A 60 -0.87 22.72 8.82
C LEU A 60 -0.32 22.74 7.38
N ALA A 61 -0.55 23.84 6.66
CA ALA A 61 -0.03 24.02 5.31
C ALA A 61 1.50 24.01 5.29
N LEU A 62 2.10 23.27 4.36
CA LEU A 62 3.57 23.20 4.18
C LEU A 62 4.10 24.11 3.06
N VAL A 63 3.20 24.58 2.20
CA VAL A 63 3.50 25.38 1.01
C VAL A 63 2.65 26.63 1.03
N GLU A 64 3.28 27.78 0.75
CA GLU A 64 2.59 29.05 0.54
C GLU A 64 2.67 29.47 -0.94
N LYS A 65 1.61 30.12 -1.41
CA LYS A 65 1.54 30.66 -2.77
C LYS A 65 2.24 32.01 -2.81
N LEU A 66 3.14 32.20 -3.77
CA LEU A 66 3.69 33.50 -4.10
C LEU A 66 2.68 34.24 -4.97
N VAL A 67 2.30 35.46 -4.55
CA VAL A 67 1.43 36.32 -5.34
C VAL A 67 2.22 36.81 -6.57
N GLY A 68 1.75 36.50 -7.78
CA GLY A 68 2.36 36.96 -9.03
C GLY A 68 1.36 36.98 -10.18
N GLY A 69 1.34 38.09 -10.92
CA GLY A 69 0.41 38.44 -12.00
C GLY A 69 0.47 37.54 -13.25
N SER A 70 0.44 38.14 -14.45
CA SER A 70 0.10 37.50 -15.75
C SER A 70 0.91 36.26 -16.18
N GLY A 71 1.95 35.85 -15.43
CA GLY A 71 2.76 34.65 -15.66
C GLY A 71 2.53 33.48 -14.69
N GLY A 72 1.62 33.60 -13.71
CA GLY A 72 1.29 32.54 -12.76
C GLY A 72 2.05 32.65 -11.42
N GLY A 73 1.33 32.40 -10.32
CA GLY A 73 1.88 32.45 -8.97
C GLY A 73 2.85 31.30 -8.69
N GLY A 74 4.00 31.62 -8.09
CA GLY A 74 4.96 30.62 -7.63
C GLY A 74 4.51 29.90 -6.36
N ALA A 75 5.30 28.94 -5.91
CA ALA A 75 5.08 28.23 -4.66
C ALA A 75 6.40 28.11 -3.90
N ARG A 76 6.38 28.36 -2.59
CA ARG A 76 7.55 28.13 -1.73
C ARG A 76 7.14 27.34 -0.50
N LEU A 77 8.06 26.54 0.02
CA LEU A 77 7.88 25.94 1.34
C LEU A 77 7.90 27.04 2.39
N ASN A 78 6.98 26.97 3.36
CA ASN A 78 7.10 27.78 4.56
C ASN A 78 8.06 27.11 5.57
N GLU A 79 8.25 27.73 6.73
CA GLU A 79 9.14 27.20 7.78
C GLU A 79 8.81 25.75 8.19
N ALA A 80 7.51 25.40 8.21
CA ALA A 80 7.10 24.04 8.55
C ALA A 80 7.44 23.03 7.45
N GLY A 81 7.24 23.39 6.19
CA GLY A 81 7.65 22.57 5.04
C GLY A 81 9.15 22.27 5.06
N LEU A 82 9.97 23.30 5.34
CA LEU A 82 11.42 23.15 5.48
C LEU A 82 11.79 22.22 6.64
N ARG A 83 11.16 22.38 7.80
CA ARG A 83 11.39 21.53 8.98
C ARG A 83 11.02 20.07 8.74
N VAL A 84 9.94 19.81 7.98
CA VAL A 84 9.55 18.45 7.59
C VAL A 84 10.65 17.78 6.76
N LEU A 85 11.23 18.51 5.80
CA LEU A 85 12.34 17.99 4.98
C LEU A 85 13.59 17.72 5.83
N GLU A 86 13.97 18.65 6.70
CA GLU A 86 15.13 18.51 7.59
C GLU A 86 15.01 17.27 8.48
N VAL A 87 13.85 17.10 9.14
CA VAL A 87 13.59 15.94 10.01
C VAL A 87 13.56 14.64 9.20
N SER A 88 12.98 14.66 7.99
CA SER A 88 13.00 13.49 7.11
C SER A 88 14.43 13.05 6.77
N ASP A 89 15.30 13.99 6.43
CA ASP A 89 16.70 13.70 6.08
C ASP A 89 17.47 13.15 7.29
N LEU A 90 17.20 13.66 8.50
CA LEU A 90 17.77 13.13 9.74
C LEU A 90 17.33 11.67 9.98
N LEU A 91 16.04 11.38 9.84
CA LEU A 91 15.49 10.03 10.02
C LEU A 91 16.06 9.04 8.99
N ASN A 92 16.16 9.45 7.73
CA ASN A 92 16.71 8.62 6.66
C ASN A 92 18.18 8.28 6.93
N ARG A 93 19.01 9.26 7.32
CA ARG A 93 20.41 9.02 7.70
C ARG A 93 20.54 8.06 8.87
N ALA A 94 19.70 8.23 9.91
CA ALA A 94 19.72 7.33 11.07
C ALA A 94 19.31 5.89 10.68
N ARG A 95 18.33 5.74 9.79
CA ARG A 95 17.92 4.43 9.25
C ARG A 95 19.05 3.76 8.49
N GLU A 96 19.66 4.48 7.54
CA GLU A 96 20.79 3.97 6.73
C GLU A 96 21.96 3.50 7.61
N GLN A 97 22.33 4.31 8.61
CA GLN A 97 23.39 3.95 9.56
C GLN A 97 23.04 2.69 10.36
N THR A 98 21.77 2.51 10.73
CA THR A 98 21.33 1.35 11.51
C THR A 98 21.32 0.08 10.67
N LEU A 99 20.80 0.15 9.44
CA LEU A 99 20.79 -0.99 8.51
C LEU A 99 22.20 -1.45 8.18
N ALA A 100 23.12 -0.51 7.89
CA ALA A 100 24.52 -0.83 7.64
C ALA A 100 25.18 -1.54 8.84
N ARG A 101 24.81 -1.20 10.08
CA ARG A 101 25.31 -1.92 11.27
C ARG A 101 24.76 -3.35 11.37
N ILE A 102 23.47 -3.54 11.06
CA ILE A 102 22.81 -4.86 11.12
C ILE A 102 23.44 -5.80 10.09
N GLU A 103 23.62 -5.35 8.86
CA GLU A 103 24.27 -6.12 7.78
C GLU A 103 25.67 -6.57 8.18
N ASN A 104 26.46 -5.68 8.78
CA ASN A 104 27.83 -5.96 9.21
C ASN A 104 27.92 -6.90 10.43
N THR A 105 26.84 -7.06 11.21
CA THR A 105 26.88 -7.87 12.44
C THR A 105 26.53 -9.35 12.19
N GLY A 106 25.91 -9.69 11.05
CA GLY A 106 25.57 -11.07 10.67
C GLY A 106 24.60 -11.81 11.62
N LYS A 107 23.98 -11.11 12.57
CA LYS A 107 23.19 -11.68 13.68
C LYS A 107 21.71 -11.91 13.39
N VAL A 108 21.27 -11.68 12.15
CA VAL A 108 19.88 -11.93 11.76
C VAL A 108 19.93 -13.09 10.77
N GLU A 109 19.59 -14.28 11.24
CA GLU A 109 19.26 -15.43 10.39
C GLU A 109 17.80 -15.80 10.67
N GLY A 110 17.01 -16.04 9.61
CA GLY A 110 15.77 -16.81 9.73
C GLY A 110 14.44 -16.07 9.87
N LEU A 111 14.32 -14.79 9.52
CA LEU A 111 13.02 -14.13 9.42
C LEU A 111 12.59 -13.91 7.96
N ASN A 112 11.89 -14.90 7.40
CA ASN A 112 10.99 -14.68 6.26
C ASN A 112 9.80 -13.85 6.75
N LEU A 113 9.93 -12.52 6.78
CA LEU A 113 8.85 -11.62 7.14
C LEU A 113 8.48 -10.72 5.94
N PRO A 114 7.56 -11.16 5.07
CA PRO A 114 6.79 -10.24 4.22
C PRO A 114 5.92 -9.23 5.01
N GLY A 115 5.98 -9.25 6.35
CA GLY A 115 5.20 -8.42 7.26
C GLY A 115 5.89 -7.17 7.81
N ILE A 116 7.14 -6.86 7.45
CA ILE A 116 7.79 -5.65 8.00
C ILE A 116 7.30 -4.36 7.34
N ALA A 117 6.75 -4.45 6.13
CA ALA A 117 6.00 -3.38 5.49
C ALA A 117 4.79 -2.89 6.31
N SER A 118 4.21 -3.73 7.20
CA SER A 118 3.11 -3.33 8.09
C SER A 118 3.57 -2.81 9.46
N VAL A 119 4.87 -2.86 9.77
CA VAL A 119 5.42 -2.41 11.06
C VAL A 119 5.24 -0.90 11.27
N GLY A 120 5.14 -0.12 10.18
CA GLY A 120 4.95 1.33 10.27
C GLY A 120 3.54 1.79 10.67
N PHE A 121 2.49 1.00 10.40
CA PHE A 121 1.10 1.44 10.59
C PHE A 121 0.18 0.31 11.05
N ARG A 122 -0.49 0.50 12.19
CA ARG A 122 -1.63 -0.33 12.60
C ARG A 122 -2.89 0.19 11.90
N THR A 123 -3.60 -0.70 11.21
CA THR A 123 -4.84 -0.36 10.50
C THR A 123 -5.99 -1.25 10.98
N SER A 124 -7.24 -0.80 10.77
CA SER A 124 -8.44 -1.64 10.97
C SER A 124 -8.69 -2.62 9.82
N MET A 125 -7.89 -2.57 8.74
CA MET A 125 -7.94 -3.54 7.66
C MET A 125 -7.26 -4.82 8.14
N ARG A 126 -8.10 -5.76 8.61
CA ARG A 126 -7.65 -7.05 9.15
C ARG A 126 -7.13 -8.02 8.09
N ASN A 127 -7.47 -7.79 6.82
CA ASN A 127 -6.89 -8.53 5.71
C ASN A 127 -5.71 -7.74 5.20
N GLN A 128 -4.51 -8.32 5.35
CA GLN A 128 -3.25 -7.78 4.85
C GLN A 128 -2.50 -8.93 4.20
N LEU A 129 -2.58 -9.01 2.87
CA LEU A 129 -2.08 -10.13 2.09
C LEU A 129 -0.84 -9.68 1.30
N PRO A 130 0.34 -10.26 1.57
CA PRO A 130 1.53 -10.02 0.76
C PRO A 130 1.32 -10.49 -0.68
N CYS A 131 1.72 -9.68 -1.64
CA CYS A 131 1.61 -9.96 -3.07
C CYS A 131 2.68 -9.20 -3.86
N SER A 132 2.74 -9.45 -5.16
CA SER A 132 3.53 -8.65 -6.10
C SER A 132 2.66 -8.10 -7.20
N VAL A 133 2.96 -6.88 -7.66
CA VAL A 133 2.32 -6.31 -8.84
C VAL A 133 2.69 -7.15 -10.06
N GLU A 134 1.72 -7.73 -10.74
CA GLU A 134 1.91 -8.52 -11.95
C GLU A 134 1.67 -7.67 -13.19
N LYS A 135 0.56 -6.93 -13.21
CA LYS A 135 0.14 -6.13 -14.37
C LYS A 135 -0.50 -4.83 -13.92
N ILE A 136 -0.34 -3.78 -14.74
CA ILE A 136 -0.95 -2.47 -14.55
C ILE A 136 -1.69 -2.10 -15.82
N GLU A 137 -3.00 -1.91 -15.72
CA GLU A 137 -3.87 -1.45 -16.81
C GLU A 137 -4.42 -0.07 -16.49
N ARG A 138 -4.18 0.90 -17.37
CA ARG A 138 -4.71 2.26 -17.21
C ARG A 138 -6.04 2.37 -17.94
N HIS A 139 -7.05 2.90 -17.27
CA HIS A 139 -8.35 3.25 -17.82
C HIS A 139 -8.52 4.77 -17.84
N SER A 140 -9.65 5.29 -18.31
CA SER A 140 -9.86 6.74 -18.44
C SER A 140 -9.79 7.50 -17.11
N ALA A 141 -10.26 6.91 -16.01
CA ALA A 141 -10.35 7.57 -14.69
C ALA A 141 -9.68 6.82 -13.54
N SER A 142 -9.18 5.60 -13.78
CA SER A 142 -8.56 4.74 -12.77
C SER A 142 -7.50 3.84 -13.39
N ALA A 143 -6.70 3.18 -12.56
CA ALA A 143 -5.83 2.09 -12.97
C ALA A 143 -6.26 0.81 -12.25
N GLN A 144 -6.29 -0.30 -12.98
CA GLN A 144 -6.48 -1.63 -12.45
C GLN A 144 -5.10 -2.29 -12.28
N ILE A 145 -4.83 -2.77 -11.09
CA ILE A 145 -3.57 -3.41 -10.71
C ILE A 145 -3.85 -4.88 -10.44
N GLU A 146 -3.22 -5.77 -11.20
CA GLU A 146 -3.24 -7.20 -10.94
C GLU A 146 -2.11 -7.54 -9.96
N LEU A 147 -2.47 -8.26 -8.91
CA LEU A 147 -1.62 -8.61 -7.78
C LEU A 147 -1.52 -10.12 -7.69
N ALA A 148 -0.32 -10.65 -7.88
CA ALA A 148 -0.03 -12.07 -7.77
C ALA A 148 0.24 -12.45 -6.31
N MET A 149 -0.43 -13.49 -5.85
CA MET A 149 -0.11 -14.26 -4.63
C MET A 149 0.44 -15.65 -5.04
N GLU A 150 0.85 -16.48 -4.07
CA GLU A 150 1.46 -17.79 -4.38
C GLU A 150 0.60 -18.70 -5.28
N ARG A 151 -0.71 -18.74 -5.06
CA ARG A 151 -1.63 -19.67 -5.75
C ARG A 151 -2.83 -19.01 -6.41
N GLN A 152 -2.96 -17.70 -6.25
CA GLN A 152 -4.14 -16.93 -6.62
C GLN A 152 -3.71 -15.53 -7.03
N SER A 153 -4.59 -14.81 -7.71
CA SER A 153 -4.41 -13.38 -7.97
C SER A 153 -5.61 -12.60 -7.45
N LEU A 154 -5.39 -11.31 -7.20
CA LEU A 154 -6.45 -10.36 -6.95
C LEU A 154 -6.16 -9.05 -7.68
N GLN A 155 -7.20 -8.25 -7.84
CA GLN A 155 -7.19 -6.97 -8.51
C GLN A 155 -7.49 -5.87 -7.51
N ALA A 156 -6.77 -4.76 -7.65
CA ALA A 156 -7.07 -3.51 -6.98
C ALA A 156 -7.38 -2.44 -8.03
N GLN A 157 -8.37 -1.60 -7.75
CA GLN A 157 -8.69 -0.44 -8.59
C GLN A 157 -8.31 0.83 -7.84
N ILE A 158 -7.33 1.56 -8.35
CA ILE A 158 -6.79 2.79 -7.72
C ILE A 158 -6.85 3.98 -8.67
N THR A 159 -6.63 5.18 -8.15
CA THR A 159 -6.51 6.38 -8.99
C THR A 159 -5.14 6.43 -9.69
N HIS A 160 -5.04 7.21 -10.77
CA HIS A 160 -3.77 7.44 -11.47
C HIS A 160 -2.74 8.10 -10.56
N GLU A 161 -3.19 9.01 -9.70
CA GLU A 161 -2.31 9.72 -8.77
C GLU A 161 -1.76 8.77 -7.71
N SER A 162 -2.57 7.84 -7.19
CA SER A 162 -2.07 6.79 -6.30
C SER A 162 -1.03 5.90 -7.00
N LEU A 163 -1.26 5.53 -8.26
CA LEU A 163 -0.29 4.79 -9.07
C LEU A 163 1.04 5.56 -9.23
N GLU A 164 0.97 6.87 -9.52
CA GLU A 164 2.13 7.75 -9.68
C GLU A 164 2.89 7.96 -8.36
N LEU A 165 2.18 8.25 -7.27
CA LEU A 165 2.76 8.55 -5.96
C LEU A 165 3.35 7.30 -5.29
N LEU A 166 2.70 6.14 -5.42
CA LEU A 166 3.26 4.86 -4.96
C LEU A 166 4.36 4.33 -5.90
N HIS A 167 4.49 4.93 -7.09
CA HIS A 167 5.46 4.56 -8.11
C HIS A 167 5.42 3.06 -8.44
N LEU A 168 4.20 2.49 -8.53
CA LEU A 168 4.03 1.04 -8.69
C LEU A 168 4.58 0.56 -10.03
N LYS A 169 5.30 -0.56 -9.99
CA LYS A 169 5.86 -1.23 -11.17
C LYS A 169 5.60 -2.74 -11.12
N PRO A 170 5.46 -3.41 -12.28
CA PRO A 170 5.47 -4.88 -12.33
C PRO A 170 6.68 -5.45 -11.59
N GLY A 171 6.47 -6.54 -10.85
CA GLY A 171 7.43 -7.19 -9.98
C GLY A 171 7.53 -6.61 -8.56
N GLN A 172 7.02 -5.39 -8.32
CA GLN A 172 7.14 -4.75 -7.01
C GLN A 172 6.35 -5.51 -5.94
N LYS A 173 6.99 -5.77 -4.80
CA LYS A 173 6.36 -6.37 -3.61
C LYS A 173 5.49 -5.34 -2.90
N VAL A 174 4.25 -5.73 -2.61
CA VAL A 174 3.24 -4.87 -1.98
C VAL A 174 2.39 -5.68 -1.01
N ILE A 175 1.61 -5.00 -0.18
CA ILE A 175 0.56 -5.61 0.65
C ILE A 175 -0.79 -5.14 0.12
N ALA A 176 -1.65 -6.10 -0.24
CA ALA A 176 -3.06 -5.84 -0.46
C ALA A 176 -3.78 -5.79 0.87
N MET A 177 -4.46 -4.68 1.15
CA MET A 177 -5.19 -4.47 2.40
C MET A 177 -6.66 -4.20 2.13
N PHE A 178 -7.54 -4.80 2.91
CA PHE A 178 -8.97 -4.53 2.82
C PHE A 178 -9.68 -4.85 4.13
N LYS A 179 -10.83 -4.21 4.35
CA LYS A 179 -11.63 -4.43 5.56
C LYS A 179 -12.23 -5.82 5.54
N ALA A 180 -12.27 -6.49 6.70
CA ALA A 180 -13.00 -7.76 6.84
C ALA A 180 -14.49 -7.59 6.48
N THR A 181 -15.09 -6.44 6.78
CA THR A 181 -16.49 -6.13 6.47
C THR A 181 -16.76 -5.91 4.97
N ALA A 182 -15.72 -5.76 4.15
CA ALA A 182 -15.84 -5.69 2.69
C ALA A 182 -15.75 -7.09 2.03
N VAL A 183 -15.52 -8.14 2.83
CA VAL A 183 -15.37 -9.51 2.33
C VAL A 183 -16.63 -10.31 2.64
N SER A 184 -17.29 -10.78 1.58
CA SER A 184 -18.37 -11.75 1.69
C SER A 184 -17.81 -13.16 1.50
N ILE A 185 -18.13 -14.08 2.41
CA ILE A 185 -17.70 -15.49 2.31
C ILE A 185 -18.91 -16.35 1.99
N VAL A 186 -18.83 -17.05 0.86
CA VAL A 186 -19.90 -17.91 0.32
C VAL A 186 -19.36 -19.29 -0.05
N PRO A 187 -20.18 -20.36 -0.08
CA PRO A 187 -19.71 -21.70 -0.43
C PRO A 187 -19.18 -21.81 -1.86
N SER A 188 -19.80 -21.09 -2.78
CA SER A 188 -19.43 -21.05 -4.19
C SER A 188 -19.94 -19.75 -4.81
N MET A 189 -19.24 -19.24 -5.81
CA MET A 189 -19.64 -18.03 -6.52
C MET A 189 -19.28 -18.13 -8.00
N VAL A 190 -20.15 -17.59 -8.87
CA VAL A 190 -19.83 -17.39 -10.28
C VAL A 190 -18.91 -16.18 -10.40
N ALA A 191 -17.88 -16.28 -11.24
CA ALA A 191 -16.94 -15.18 -11.45
C ALA A 191 -17.67 -13.91 -11.91
N MET A 192 -17.58 -12.85 -11.11
CA MET A 192 -18.11 -11.52 -11.41
C MET A 192 -16.98 -10.55 -11.76
N LYS A 193 -17.17 -9.75 -12.81
CA LYS A 193 -16.21 -8.71 -13.21
C LYS A 193 -16.07 -7.67 -12.10
N GLY A 194 -14.83 -7.29 -11.78
CA GLY A 194 -14.53 -6.29 -10.73
C GLY A 194 -14.63 -6.83 -9.30
N VAL A 195 -14.90 -8.13 -9.12
CA VAL A 195 -14.90 -8.79 -7.82
C VAL A 195 -13.79 -9.83 -7.80
N ASN A 196 -12.97 -9.78 -6.75
CA ASN A 196 -11.95 -10.79 -6.48
C ASN A 196 -12.59 -12.03 -5.88
N HIS A 197 -12.11 -13.20 -6.31
CA HIS A 197 -12.60 -14.50 -5.85
C HIS A 197 -11.42 -15.28 -5.28
N LEU A 198 -11.22 -15.16 -3.97
CA LEU A 198 -10.16 -15.89 -3.27
C LEU A 198 -10.72 -17.21 -2.75
N GLN A 199 -10.33 -18.30 -3.40
CA GLN A 199 -10.69 -19.64 -2.96
C GLN A 199 -9.95 -19.98 -1.68
N GLY A 200 -10.59 -20.73 -0.79
CA GLY A 200 -9.93 -21.12 0.43
C GLY A 200 -10.71 -22.13 1.24
N ARG A 201 -10.13 -22.46 2.39
CA ARG A 201 -10.69 -23.46 3.30
C ARG A 201 -11.07 -22.83 4.63
N VAL A 202 -12.27 -23.13 5.11
CA VAL A 202 -12.77 -22.57 6.37
C VAL A 202 -11.93 -23.08 7.54
N LEU A 203 -11.25 -22.18 8.24
CA LEU A 203 -10.48 -22.49 9.45
C LEU A 203 -11.35 -22.36 10.69
N ARG A 204 -12.04 -21.22 10.81
CA ARG A 204 -12.84 -20.88 11.99
C ARG A 204 -14.11 -20.17 11.59
N ARG A 205 -15.16 -20.44 12.36
CA ARG A 205 -16.44 -19.76 12.30
C ARG A 205 -16.71 -19.03 13.62
N GLY A 206 -17.11 -17.77 13.54
CA GLY A 206 -17.62 -16.98 14.65
C GLY A 206 -19.03 -17.43 15.06
N LYS A 207 -19.56 -16.77 16.09
CA LYS A 207 -20.96 -16.91 16.52
C LYS A 207 -21.72 -15.65 16.09
N GLY A 208 -22.92 -15.79 15.53
CA GLY A 208 -23.75 -14.65 15.14
C GLY A 208 -25.04 -15.09 14.44
N VAL A 209 -26.13 -14.34 14.67
CA VAL A 209 -27.48 -14.68 14.19
C VAL A 209 -27.86 -13.89 12.93
N SER A 210 -27.34 -12.68 12.75
CA SER A 210 -27.54 -11.83 11.55
C SER A 210 -26.43 -11.99 10.50
N GLY A 211 -25.45 -12.84 10.80
CA GLY A 211 -24.22 -13.03 10.05
C GLY A 211 -23.08 -13.36 11.01
N PHE A 212 -22.03 -13.99 10.51
CA PHE A 212 -20.92 -14.41 11.35
C PHE A 212 -19.59 -14.27 10.62
N GLU A 213 -18.56 -13.94 11.40
CA GLU A 213 -17.20 -13.86 10.92
C GLU A 213 -16.67 -15.26 10.56
N ILE A 214 -15.92 -15.35 9.47
CA ILE A 214 -15.22 -16.56 9.06
C ILE A 214 -13.76 -16.23 8.81
N SER A 215 -12.87 -17.09 9.32
CA SER A 215 -11.46 -17.12 8.95
C SER A 215 -11.25 -18.19 7.87
N LEU A 216 -10.64 -17.80 6.76
CA LEU A 216 -10.41 -18.62 5.57
C LEU A 216 -8.91 -18.72 5.29
N GLU A 217 -8.41 -19.94 5.12
CA GLU A 217 -7.06 -20.20 4.61
C GLU A 217 -7.05 -20.01 3.08
N VAL A 218 -6.30 -19.03 2.58
CA VAL A 218 -6.27 -18.62 1.16
C VAL A 218 -4.91 -18.84 0.48
N GLY A 219 -3.90 -19.29 1.23
CA GLY A 219 -2.55 -19.60 0.73
C GLY A 219 -1.77 -20.40 1.77
N THR A 220 -0.50 -20.69 1.50
CA THR A 220 0.37 -21.35 2.49
C THR A 220 0.53 -20.42 3.68
N ASP A 221 -0.07 -20.76 4.83
CA ASP A 221 -0.08 -19.96 6.06
C ASP A 221 -0.73 -18.56 5.94
N LEU A 222 -1.44 -18.27 4.85
CA LEU A 222 -2.18 -17.02 4.68
C LEU A 222 -3.64 -17.20 5.08
N THR A 223 -4.08 -16.39 6.06
CA THR A 223 -5.47 -16.33 6.51
C THR A 223 -6.11 -15.00 6.14
N LEU A 224 -7.36 -15.07 5.69
CA LEU A 224 -8.23 -13.92 5.47
C LEU A 224 -9.47 -14.03 6.38
N VAL A 225 -10.03 -12.88 6.74
CA VAL A 225 -11.24 -12.75 7.53
C VAL A 225 -12.32 -12.04 6.71
N GLY A 226 -13.53 -12.60 6.73
CA GLY A 226 -14.72 -12.01 6.11
C GLY A 226 -15.99 -12.39 6.87
N PHE A 227 -17.13 -12.07 6.29
CA PHE A 227 -18.43 -12.34 6.89
C PHE A 227 -19.29 -13.19 5.96
N ALA A 228 -20.03 -14.12 6.53
CA ALA A 228 -21.06 -14.88 5.84
C ALA A 228 -22.45 -14.49 6.36
N GLY A 229 -23.44 -14.53 5.46
CA GLY A 229 -24.83 -14.27 5.81
C GLY A 229 -25.43 -15.34 6.72
N PRO A 230 -26.54 -15.05 7.44
CA PRO A 230 -27.07 -15.91 8.50
C PRO A 230 -27.55 -17.29 8.01
N GLN A 231 -27.98 -17.37 6.74
CA GLN A 231 -28.42 -18.62 6.11
C GLN A 231 -27.27 -19.43 5.51
N THR A 232 -26.03 -18.95 5.61
CA THR A 232 -24.88 -19.61 5.00
C THR A 232 -24.46 -20.83 5.82
N ILE A 233 -24.51 -22.01 5.19
CA ILE A 233 -24.07 -23.24 5.83
C ILE A 233 -22.63 -23.54 5.43
N LEU A 234 -21.69 -23.03 6.22
CA LEU A 234 -20.26 -23.33 6.12
C LEU A 234 -19.79 -24.00 7.41
N LYS A 235 -19.25 -25.21 7.28
CA LYS A 235 -18.60 -25.97 8.36
C LYS A 235 -17.08 -25.84 8.25
N GLY A 236 -16.37 -26.09 9.35
CA GLY A 236 -14.91 -26.12 9.35
C GLY A 236 -14.37 -27.10 8.32
N ARG A 237 -13.23 -26.75 7.71
CA ARG A 237 -12.52 -27.48 6.64
C ARG A 237 -13.23 -27.56 5.29
N GLN A 238 -14.42 -26.98 5.12
CA GLN A 238 -15.06 -26.89 3.80
C GLN A 238 -14.38 -25.85 2.91
N SER A 239 -14.45 -26.08 1.59
CA SER A 239 -14.08 -25.09 0.59
C SER A 239 -15.10 -23.95 0.58
N ALA A 240 -14.62 -22.72 0.45
CA ALA A 240 -15.44 -21.52 0.30
C ALA A 240 -14.70 -20.48 -0.57
N VAL A 241 -15.42 -19.45 -0.97
CA VAL A 241 -14.90 -18.33 -1.76
C VAL A 241 -15.07 -17.05 -0.94
N ALA A 242 -13.99 -16.30 -0.79
CA ALA A 242 -14.00 -14.94 -0.31
C ALA A 242 -14.13 -13.97 -1.50
N ALA A 243 -15.18 -13.17 -1.46
CA ALA A 243 -15.52 -12.16 -2.45
C ALA A 243 -15.22 -10.76 -1.93
N VAL A 244 -14.44 -9.98 -2.68
CA VAL A 244 -14.14 -8.57 -2.35
C VAL A 244 -14.02 -7.75 -3.62
N GLU A 245 -14.70 -6.62 -3.70
CA GLU A 245 -14.62 -5.71 -4.86
C GLU A 245 -13.19 -5.18 -5.04
N ALA A 246 -12.75 -5.00 -6.28
CA ALA A 246 -11.42 -4.48 -6.59
C ALA A 246 -11.19 -3.06 -6.05
N ASN A 247 -12.26 -2.25 -5.96
CA ASN A 247 -12.22 -0.89 -5.38
C ASN A 247 -12.04 -0.89 -3.84
N ALA A 248 -12.30 -2.02 -3.18
CA ALA A 248 -12.18 -2.17 -1.73
C ALA A 248 -10.77 -2.59 -1.31
N VAL A 249 -9.93 -2.96 -2.28
CA VAL A 249 -8.53 -3.36 -2.09
C VAL A 249 -7.64 -2.14 -2.17
N VAL A 250 -6.97 -1.85 -1.05
CA VAL A 250 -5.93 -0.83 -0.92
C VAL A 250 -4.56 -1.48 -1.13
N ILE A 251 -3.65 -0.78 -1.81
CA ILE A 251 -2.26 -1.21 -1.96
C ILE A 251 -1.40 -0.42 -0.98
N ALA A 252 -0.66 -1.12 -0.12
CA ALA A 252 0.47 -0.56 0.60
C ALA A 252 1.78 -1.02 -0.02
N VAL A 253 2.69 -0.09 -0.18
CA VAL A 253 4.11 -0.36 -0.46
C VAL A 253 4.86 -0.37 0.86
N ALA A 254 5.84 -1.27 1.00
CA ALA A 254 6.72 -1.27 2.16
C ALA A 254 7.50 0.05 2.22
N SER A 255 7.56 0.63 3.42
CA SER A 255 8.38 1.80 3.74
C SER A 255 9.80 1.43 4.13
#